data_AF-A0A0Q6VIR1-F1
#
_entry.id   AF-A0A0Q6VIR1-F1
#
_cell.length_a   1.000
_cell.length_b   1.000
_cell.length_c   1.000
_cell.angle_alpha   90.00
_cell.angle_beta   90.00
_cell.angle_gamma   90.00
#
_symmetry.space_group_name_H-M   'P 1'
#
loop_
_entity.id
_entity.type
_entity.pdbx_description
1 polymer ?
#
loop_
_entity_poly.entity_id
_entity_poly.type
_entity_poly.pdbx_seq_one_letter_code
_entity_poly.pdbx_strand_id
1 'polypeptide(L)'
;MSNLNKDDILLMLEQMEDELMLAEEQRMAGLAEAGAVRAGLARRADAALRSCNAVIARAFGGSLVCQSSRKLFDTHAGMTLDVRPRGAPDSLLTVSLRIPRDGDASLVAERASGGLRYFSGKLALADGAEPHLAATLSHVLERALQPA
;
A
#
# COMPACT_ATOMS: atom_id res chain seq x y z
N MET A 1 60.28 -12.10 -10.23
CA MET A 1 59.54 -11.62 -9.05
C MET A 1 59.44 -10.11 -9.20
N SER A 2 58.23 -9.60 -9.41
CA SER A 2 58.00 -8.16 -9.63
C SER A 2 58.26 -7.40 -8.32
N ASN A 3 59.24 -6.50 -8.30
CA ASN A 3 59.46 -5.58 -7.20
C ASN A 3 58.37 -4.51 -7.29
N LEU A 4 57.24 -4.71 -6.61
CA LEU A 4 56.27 -3.64 -6.40
C LEU A 4 56.99 -2.49 -5.68
N ASN A 5 57.13 -1.35 -6.35
CA ASN A 5 57.71 -0.16 -5.74
C ASN A 5 56.72 0.39 -4.70
N LYS A 6 57.23 1.05 -3.66
CA LYS A 6 56.41 1.70 -2.63
C LYS A 6 55.35 2.62 -3.24
N ASP A 7 55.69 3.30 -4.32
CA ASP A 7 54.79 4.20 -5.05
C ASP A 7 53.65 3.45 -5.75
N ASP A 8 53.91 2.24 -6.26
CA ASP A 8 52.88 1.39 -6.87
C ASP A 8 51.89 0.89 -5.81
N ILE A 9 52.40 0.55 -4.62
CA ILE A 9 51.57 0.11 -3.49
C ILE A 9 50.68 1.26 -3.00
N LEU A 10 51.22 2.48 -2.89
CA LEU A 10 50.45 3.66 -2.50
C LEU A 10 49.36 3.98 -3.53
N LEU A 11 49.68 3.94 -4.83
CA LEU A 11 48.71 4.15 -5.90
C LEU A 11 47.59 3.09 -5.87
N MET A 12 47.93 1.82 -5.63
CA MET A 12 46.93 0.77 -5.48
C MET A 12 46.02 0.99 -4.26
N LEU A 13 46.56 1.47 -3.15
CA LEU A 13 45.77 1.78 -1.95
C LEU A 13 44.83 2.96 -2.18
N GLU A 14 45.28 4.04 -2.83
CA GLU A 14 44.43 5.19 -3.17
C GLU A 14 43.28 4.75 -4.10
N GLN A 15 43.56 3.93 -5.12
CA GLN A 15 42.53 3.39 -6.01
C GLN A 15 41.53 2.50 -5.26
N MET A 16 42.00 1.68 -4.33
CA MET A 16 41.12 0.86 -3.48
C MET A 16 40.25 1.72 -2.56
N GLU A 17 40.77 2.80 -2.00
CA GLU A 17 40.01 3.74 -1.17
C GLU A 17 38.90 4.44 -1.98
N ASP A 18 39.21 4.88 -3.20
CA ASP A 18 38.24 5.47 -4.12
C ASP A 18 37.13 4.47 -4.52
N GLU A 19 37.50 3.23 -4.85
CA GLU A 19 36.53 2.18 -5.18
C GLU A 19 35.60 1.85 -4.00
N LEU A 20 36.16 1.76 -2.78
CA LEU A 20 35.38 1.53 -1.57
C LEU A 20 34.44 2.71 -1.27
N MET A 21 34.89 3.95 -1.49
CA MET A 21 34.07 5.15 -1.33
C MET A 21 32.88 5.14 -2.29
N LEU A 22 33.11 4.85 -3.57
CA LEU A 22 32.05 4.74 -4.57
C LEU A 22 31.04 3.64 -4.23
N ALA A 23 31.50 2.49 -3.72
CA ALA A 23 30.62 1.40 -3.29
C ALA A 23 29.75 1.77 -2.08
N GLU A 24 30.32 2.47 -1.09
CA GLU A 24 29.58 3.00 0.07
C GLU A 24 28.52 4.02 -0.36
N GLU A 25 28.84 4.95 -1.26
CA GLU A 25 27.90 5.93 -1.80
C GLU A 25 26.73 5.25 -2.53
N GLN A 26 27.02 4.26 -3.38
CA GLN A 26 25.99 3.48 -4.07
C GLN A 26 25.10 2.72 -3.10
N ARG A 27 25.68 2.12 -2.05
CA ARG A 27 24.92 1.44 -0.99
C ARG A 27 23.98 2.41 -0.27
N MET A 28 24.50 3.57 0.12
CA MET A 28 23.72 4.61 0.81
C MET A 28 22.59 5.15 -0.07
N ALA A 29 22.86 5.38 -1.36
CA ALA A 29 21.85 5.78 -2.33
C ALA A 29 20.74 4.72 -2.48
N GLY A 30 21.12 3.44 -2.59
CA GLY A 30 20.16 2.33 -2.67
C GLY A 30 19.28 2.19 -1.41
N LEU A 31 19.86 2.40 -0.22
CA LEU A 31 19.11 2.41 1.04
C LEU A 31 18.13 3.59 1.12
N ALA A 32 18.57 4.77 0.68
CA ALA A 32 17.71 5.96 0.63
C ALA A 32 16.54 5.77 -0.33
N GLU A 33 16.78 5.20 -1.51
CA GLU A 33 15.73 4.89 -2.49
C GLU A 33 14.72 3.88 -1.94
N ALA A 34 15.19 2.78 -1.35
CA ALA A 34 14.32 1.78 -0.73
C ALA A 34 13.45 2.40 0.39
N GLY A 35 14.02 3.28 1.19
CA GLY A 35 13.30 4.05 2.22
C GLY A 35 12.22 4.97 1.61
N ALA A 36 12.57 5.70 0.56
CA ALA A 36 11.65 6.61 -0.13
C ALA A 36 10.47 5.86 -0.77
N VAL A 37 10.73 4.71 -1.40
CA VAL A 37 9.71 3.84 -1.99
C VAL A 37 8.73 3.34 -0.92
N ARG A 38 9.25 2.84 0.21
CA ARG A 38 8.41 2.35 1.32
C ARG A 38 7.56 3.46 1.91
N ALA A 39 8.13 4.67 2.06
CA ALA A 39 7.39 5.84 2.53
C ALA A 39 6.29 6.27 1.53
N GLY A 40 6.58 6.24 0.23
CA GLY A 40 5.60 6.52 -0.82
C GLY A 40 4.42 5.55 -0.76
N LEU A 41 4.71 4.26 -0.67
CA LEU A 41 3.69 3.21 -0.56
C LEU A 41 2.83 3.36 0.71
N ALA A 42 3.45 3.68 1.85
CA ALA A 42 2.72 3.95 3.09
C ALA A 42 1.76 5.13 2.95
N ARG A 43 2.20 6.23 2.32
CA ARG A 43 1.35 7.42 2.06
C ARG A 43 0.15 7.08 1.17
N ARG A 44 0.36 6.30 0.11
CA ARG A 44 -0.71 5.83 -0.79
C ARG A 44 -1.74 4.99 -0.04
N ALA A 45 -1.27 4.06 0.79
CA ALA A 45 -2.15 3.25 1.64
C ALA A 45 -2.94 4.09 2.64
N ASP A 46 -2.31 5.10 3.24
CA ASP A 46 -2.98 5.98 4.20
C ASP A 46 -4.01 6.89 3.52
N ALA A 47 -3.73 7.39 2.31
CA ALA A 47 -4.68 8.15 1.52
C ALA A 47 -5.91 7.31 1.15
N ALA A 48 -5.68 6.10 0.63
CA ALA A 48 -6.76 5.16 0.33
C ALA A 48 -7.57 4.81 1.58
N LEU A 49 -6.93 4.60 2.72
CA LEU A 49 -7.60 4.25 3.97
C LEU A 49 -8.49 5.39 4.46
N ARG A 50 -7.99 6.63 4.42
CA ARG A 50 -8.78 7.82 4.75
C ARG A 50 -9.99 7.96 3.83
N SER A 51 -9.81 7.72 2.53
CA SER A 51 -10.91 7.76 1.56
C SER A 51 -11.99 6.71 1.89
N CYS A 52 -11.61 5.45 2.11
CA CYS A 52 -12.53 4.39 2.47
C CYS A 52 -13.27 4.69 3.78
N ASN A 53 -12.55 5.10 4.82
CA ASN A 53 -13.14 5.42 6.11
C ASN A 53 -14.13 6.59 6.02
N ALA A 54 -13.82 7.62 5.23
CA ALA A 54 -14.70 8.76 5.02
C ALA A 54 -16.01 8.36 4.31
N VAL A 55 -15.92 7.46 3.32
CA VAL A 55 -17.10 6.92 2.62
C VAL A 55 -17.95 6.09 3.56
N ILE A 56 -17.36 5.14 4.28
CA ILE A 56 -18.09 4.24 5.18
C ILE A 56 -18.73 5.03 6.34
N ALA A 57 -18.03 6.01 6.91
CA ALA A 57 -18.56 6.83 8.00
C ALA A 57 -19.75 7.69 7.58
N ARG A 58 -19.81 8.11 6.30
CA ARG A 58 -20.93 8.90 5.74
C ARG A 58 -22.06 8.02 5.21
N ALA A 59 -21.76 6.78 4.86
CA ALA A 59 -22.74 5.85 4.32
C ALA A 59 -23.90 5.64 5.31
N PHE A 60 -25.13 5.70 4.79
CA PHE A 60 -26.36 5.41 5.53
C PHE A 60 -26.46 6.16 6.87
N GLY A 61 -26.06 7.44 6.88
CA GLY A 61 -26.17 8.30 8.07
C GLY A 61 -25.26 7.90 9.24
N GLY A 62 -24.15 7.18 8.99
CA GLY A 62 -23.23 6.74 10.05
C GLY A 62 -23.70 5.50 10.83
N SER A 63 -24.62 4.75 10.24
CA SER A 63 -25.12 3.47 10.76
C SER A 63 -24.12 2.33 10.61
N LEU A 64 -23.03 2.52 9.86
CA LEU A 64 -21.95 1.55 9.70
C LEU A 64 -20.78 1.86 10.63
N VAL A 65 -20.09 0.80 11.05
CA VAL A 65 -18.79 0.86 11.71
C VAL A 65 -17.79 0.05 10.90
N CYS A 66 -16.56 0.56 10.81
CA CYS A 66 -15.47 -0.06 10.09
C CYS A 66 -14.31 -0.37 11.02
N GLN A 67 -13.81 -1.60 10.95
CA GLN A 67 -12.49 -1.95 11.45
C GLN A 67 -11.55 -2.08 10.27
N SER A 68 -10.40 -1.44 10.36
CA SER A 68 -9.43 -1.41 9.27
C SER A 68 -8.09 -1.94 9.74
N SER A 69 -7.42 -2.68 8.87
CA SER A 69 -6.04 -3.12 9.06
C SER A 69 -5.21 -2.83 7.82
N ARG A 70 -3.94 -2.52 8.04
CA ARG A 70 -2.96 -2.23 7.00
C ARG A 70 -1.71 -3.05 7.25
N LYS A 71 -1.17 -3.64 6.19
CA LYS A 71 0.12 -4.32 6.17
C LYS A 71 0.96 -3.75 5.03
N LEU A 72 2.22 -3.43 5.33
CA LEU A 72 3.18 -2.95 4.35
C LEU A 72 4.17 -4.06 4.03
N PHE A 73 4.35 -4.33 2.74
CA PHE A 73 5.33 -5.25 2.20
C PHE A 73 6.27 -4.46 1.28
N ASP A 74 7.40 -5.07 0.90
CA ASP A 74 8.39 -4.42 0.04
C ASP A 74 7.85 -4.11 -1.36
N THR A 75 6.85 -4.88 -1.81
CA THR A 75 6.29 -4.78 -3.16
C THR A 75 4.90 -4.16 -3.22
N HIS A 76 4.18 -4.09 -2.10
CA HIS A 76 2.79 -3.63 -2.07
C HIS A 76 2.30 -3.33 -0.64
N ALA A 77 1.23 -2.57 -0.53
CA ALA A 77 0.46 -2.42 0.69
C ALA A 77 -0.81 -3.25 0.59
N GLY A 78 -1.09 -4.04 1.61
CA GLY A 78 -2.36 -4.75 1.78
C GLY A 78 -3.22 -4.03 2.80
N MET A 79 -4.49 -3.86 2.50
CA MET A 79 -5.46 -3.26 3.39
C MET A 79 -6.72 -4.12 3.44
N THR A 80 -7.29 -4.25 4.62
CA THR A 80 -8.56 -4.95 4.82
C THR A 80 -9.46 -4.08 5.67
N LEU A 81 -10.66 -3.84 5.18
CA LEU A 81 -11.73 -3.13 5.86
C LEU A 81 -12.84 -4.14 6.13
N ASP A 82 -13.20 -4.28 7.39
CA ASP A 82 -14.35 -5.03 7.82
C ASP A 82 -15.46 -4.04 8.19
N VAL A 83 -16.59 -4.13 7.51
CA VAL A 83 -17.71 -3.20 7.64
C VAL A 83 -18.91 -3.95 8.19
N ARG A 84 -19.49 -3.42 9.27
CA ARG A 84 -20.68 -3.97 9.90
C ARG A 84 -21.69 -2.88 10.30
N PRO A 85 -22.98 -3.20 10.36
CA PRO A 85 -23.96 -2.31 10.96
C PRO A 85 -23.63 -2.07 12.44
N ARG A 86 -23.89 -0.86 12.91
CA ARG A 86 -23.72 -0.50 14.31
C ARG A 86 -24.65 -1.35 15.19
N GLY A 87 -24.07 -2.04 16.16
CA GLY A 87 -24.79 -2.94 17.05
C GLY A 87 -24.99 -4.37 16.52
N ALA A 88 -24.57 -4.65 15.28
CA ALA A 88 -24.54 -6.02 14.77
C ALA A 88 -23.22 -6.71 15.15
N PRO A 89 -23.26 -8.00 15.55
CA PRO A 89 -22.05 -8.78 15.78
C PRO A 89 -21.35 -9.12 14.46
N ASP A 90 -22.13 -9.39 13.41
CA ASP A 90 -21.65 -9.94 12.16
C ASP A 90 -21.22 -8.85 11.17
N SER A 91 -20.12 -9.14 10.50
CA SER A 91 -19.62 -8.39 9.36
C SER A 91 -20.59 -8.47 8.19
N LEU A 92 -20.89 -7.33 7.59
CA LEU A 92 -21.70 -7.24 6.38
C LEU A 92 -20.82 -7.43 5.14
N LEU A 93 -19.68 -6.74 5.12
CA LEU A 93 -18.83 -6.59 3.96
C LEU A 93 -17.36 -6.57 4.36
N THR A 94 -16.57 -7.41 3.68
CA THR A 94 -15.12 -7.36 3.73
C THR A 94 -14.60 -6.72 2.45
N VAL A 95 -13.78 -5.68 2.58
CA VAL A 95 -13.13 -5.00 1.46
C VAL A 95 -11.62 -5.16 1.58
N SER A 96 -11.02 -5.78 0.58
CA SER A 96 -9.59 -5.97 0.46
C SER A 96 -9.03 -5.08 -0.64
N LEU A 97 -8.04 -4.26 -0.30
CA LEU A 97 -7.34 -3.39 -1.24
C LEU A 97 -5.86 -3.75 -1.26
N ARG A 98 -5.34 -4.01 -2.46
CA ARG A 98 -3.91 -4.25 -2.70
C ARG A 98 -3.36 -3.12 -3.54
N ILE A 99 -2.45 -2.34 -2.97
CA ILE A 99 -1.79 -1.22 -3.65
C ILE A 99 -0.37 -1.68 -4.01
N PRO A 100 -0.07 -1.99 -5.27
CA PRO A 100 1.30 -2.33 -5.66
C PRO A 100 2.21 -1.11 -5.56
N ARG A 101 3.51 -1.35 -5.44
CA ARG A 101 4.54 -0.31 -5.58
C ARG A 101 4.29 0.54 -6.82
N ASP A 102 4.06 -0.13 -7.96
CA ASP A 102 3.85 0.48 -9.26
C ASP A 102 2.53 0.01 -9.88
N GLY A 103 1.80 0.95 -10.50
CA GLY A 103 0.54 0.69 -11.20
C GLY A 103 -0.73 0.72 -10.34
N ASP A 104 -1.80 0.16 -10.91
CA ASP A 104 -3.15 0.24 -10.37
C ASP A 104 -3.36 -0.66 -9.14
N ALA A 105 -4.11 -0.14 -8.16
CA ALA A 105 -4.53 -0.93 -7.03
C ALA A 105 -5.62 -1.93 -7.43
N SER A 106 -5.71 -3.04 -6.71
CA SER A 106 -6.76 -4.04 -6.89
C SER A 106 -7.70 -4.02 -5.69
N LEU A 107 -9.00 -3.85 -5.93
CA LEU A 107 -10.03 -3.82 -4.92
C LEU A 107 -10.92 -5.05 -5.09
N VAL A 108 -11.17 -5.75 -3.99
CA VAL A 108 -12.15 -6.83 -3.89
C VAL A 108 -13.08 -6.52 -2.75
N ALA A 109 -14.39 -6.60 -2.99
CA ALA A 109 -15.39 -6.40 -1.96
C ALA A 109 -16.39 -7.56 -2.00
N GLU A 110 -16.56 -8.21 -0.86
CA GLU A 110 -17.30 -9.46 -0.75
C GLU A 110 -18.05 -9.56 0.57
N ARG A 111 -19.13 -10.32 0.55
CA ARG A 111 -19.93 -10.62 1.73
C ARG A 111 -19.07 -11.42 2.71
N ALA A 112 -19.02 -10.98 3.96
CA ALA A 112 -18.19 -11.62 4.98
C ALA A 112 -18.60 -13.08 5.27
N SER A 113 -19.88 -13.41 5.09
CA SER A 113 -20.41 -14.77 5.27
C SER A 113 -20.01 -15.76 4.17
N GLY A 114 -19.17 -15.35 3.21
CA GLY A 114 -18.56 -16.24 2.21
C GLY A 114 -19.48 -16.60 1.05
N GLY A 115 -19.27 -15.95 -0.10
CA GLY A 115 -19.74 -16.46 -1.40
C GLY A 115 -20.19 -15.42 -2.40
N LEU A 116 -20.71 -14.27 -1.95
CA LEU A 116 -21.15 -13.20 -2.85
C LEU A 116 -20.08 -12.12 -2.96
N ARG A 117 -19.55 -11.95 -4.17
CA ARG A 117 -18.63 -10.88 -4.51
C ARG A 117 -19.40 -9.72 -5.13
N TYR A 118 -19.36 -8.57 -4.48
CA TYR A 118 -20.02 -7.35 -4.96
C TYR A 118 -19.16 -6.61 -5.98
N PHE A 119 -17.84 -6.68 -5.83
CA PHE A 119 -16.88 -6.07 -6.74
C PHE A 119 -15.54 -6.79 -6.75
N SER A 120 -14.90 -6.82 -7.92
CA SER A 120 -13.47 -7.12 -8.07
C SER A 120 -12.96 -6.42 -9.30
N GLY A 121 -11.94 -5.58 -9.14
CA GLY A 121 -11.38 -4.82 -10.25
C GLY A 121 -10.13 -4.03 -9.88
N LYS A 122 -9.51 -3.45 -10.90
CA LYS A 122 -8.38 -2.52 -10.75
C LYS A 122 -8.88 -1.08 -10.67
N LEU A 123 -8.20 -0.27 -9.89
CA LEU A 123 -8.48 1.14 -9.65
C LEU A 123 -7.17 1.92 -9.66
N ALA A 124 -7.13 2.97 -10.47
CA ALA A 124 -6.07 3.97 -10.37
C ALA A 124 -6.26 4.75 -9.07
N LEU A 125 -5.18 4.83 -8.27
CA LEU A 125 -5.18 5.62 -7.04
C LEU A 125 -4.42 6.93 -7.26
N ALA A 126 -5.10 8.05 -7.09
CA ALA A 126 -4.58 9.40 -7.25
C ALA A 126 -4.19 9.97 -5.88
N ASP A 127 -3.06 9.51 -5.33
CA ASP A 127 -2.21 10.02 -4.24
C ASP A 127 -2.81 11.05 -3.23
N GLY A 128 -4.10 10.97 -2.86
CA GLY A 128 -4.72 11.94 -1.96
C GLY A 128 -6.21 12.17 -2.10
N ALA A 129 -6.79 12.02 -3.29
CA ALA A 129 -8.23 12.10 -3.49
C ALA A 129 -8.63 10.95 -4.41
N GLU A 130 -9.26 9.93 -3.85
CA GLU A 130 -9.53 8.67 -4.55
C GLU A 130 -11.00 8.59 -4.98
N PRO A 131 -11.46 9.38 -5.98
CA PRO A 131 -12.88 9.47 -6.31
C PRO A 131 -13.43 8.16 -6.87
N HIS A 132 -12.62 7.44 -7.66
CA HIS A 132 -13.01 6.14 -8.21
C HIS A 132 -13.18 5.11 -7.09
N LEU A 133 -12.21 5.03 -6.17
CA LEU A 133 -12.31 4.17 -4.98
C LEU A 133 -13.55 4.50 -4.16
N ALA A 134 -13.80 5.79 -3.92
CA ALA A 134 -14.94 6.24 -3.15
C ALA A 134 -16.28 5.88 -3.82
N ALA A 135 -16.41 6.13 -5.12
CA ALA A 135 -17.60 5.81 -5.89
C ALA A 135 -17.86 4.29 -5.92
N THR A 136 -16.82 3.48 -6.17
CA THR A 136 -16.93 2.03 -6.15
C THR A 136 -17.35 1.51 -4.78
N LEU A 137 -16.76 2.03 -3.70
CA LEU A 137 -17.09 1.61 -2.34
C LEU A 137 -18.54 1.98 -1.96
N SER A 138 -19.01 3.18 -2.31
CA SER A 138 -20.41 3.57 -2.10
C SER A 138 -21.37 2.62 -2.80
N HIS A 139 -21.11 2.30 -4.08
CA HIS A 139 -21.95 1.39 -4.86
C HIS A 139 -21.97 -0.03 -4.26
N VAL A 140 -20.82 -0.53 -3.82
CA VAL A 140 -20.71 -1.83 -3.15
C VAL A 140 -21.52 -1.87 -1.86
N LEU A 141 -21.44 -0.81 -1.03
CA LEU A 141 -22.18 -0.74 0.22
C LEU A 141 -23.70 -0.74 0.00
N GLU A 142 -24.18 -0.02 -1.02
CA GLU A 142 -25.59 -0.05 -1.43
C GLU A 142 -26.04 -1.46 -1.81
N ARG A 143 -25.26 -2.19 -2.61
CA ARG A 143 -25.58 -3.56 -2.99
C ARG A 143 -25.52 -4.54 -1.82
N ALA A 144 -24.63 -4.30 -0.86
CA ALA A 144 -24.50 -5.17 0.31
C ALA A 144 -25.67 -5.04 1.28
N LEU A 145 -26.31 -3.86 1.34
CA LEU A 145 -27.45 -3.59 2.22
C LEU A 145 -28.82 -3.89 1.59
N GLN A 146 -28.87 -4.13 0.28
CA GLN A 146 -30.10 -4.57 -0.36
C GLN A 146 -30.47 -5.97 0.16
N PRO A 147 -31.72 -6.19 0.61
CA PRO A 147 -32.19 -7.54 0.91
C PRO A 147 -32.14 -8.37 -0.38
N ALA A 148 -31.62 -9.60 -0.25
CA ALA A 148 -31.57 -10.57 -1.35
C ALA A 148 -32.98 -10.98 -1.81
#